data_AF-Q666H8-F1
#
_entry.id   AF-Q666H8-F1
#
_cell.length_a   1.000
_cell.length_b   1.000
_cell.length_c   1.000
_cell.angle_alpha   90.00
_cell.angle_beta   90.00
_cell.angle_gamma   90.00
#
_symmetry.space_group_name_H-M   'P 1'
#
loop_
_entity.id
_entity.type
_entity.pdbx_description
1 polymer ?
#
loop_
_entity_poly.entity_id
_entity_poly.type
_entity_poly.pdbx_seq_one_letter_code
_entity_poly.pdbx_strand_id
1 'polypeptide(L)'
;MFQIQIIMRIVPLRYLPVKIKGKNSMFKNYLENEEVYLELENFWVDFFLKLIKQSDRCNWIIPYYKTVFSNGKKFMDANPIFSAKSKSSNKSIKIIQELPDDFDGVESWIDTNGKNEMVVICSLSRVNLKKVEEIIVSWIY
;
A
#
# COMPACT_ATOMS: atom_id res chain seq x y z
N MET A 1 -8.09 -19.58 -32.81
CA MET A 1 -9.11 -19.48 -31.75
C MET A 1 -8.41 -19.74 -30.43
N PHE A 2 -7.89 -18.70 -29.77
CA PHE A 2 -7.12 -18.86 -28.53
C PHE A 2 -8.03 -18.59 -27.33
N GLN A 3 -8.35 -19.64 -26.58
CA GLN A 3 -8.98 -19.53 -25.25
C GLN A 3 -7.92 -19.02 -24.26
N ILE A 4 -8.19 -17.87 -23.66
CA ILE A 4 -7.44 -17.36 -22.51
C ILE A 4 -8.16 -17.85 -21.26
N GLN A 5 -7.58 -18.83 -20.55
CA GLN A 5 -8.04 -19.22 -19.22
C GLN A 5 -7.61 -18.14 -18.22
N ILE A 6 -8.60 -17.39 -17.71
CA ILE A 6 -8.41 -16.49 -16.57
C ILE A 6 -8.35 -17.35 -15.30
N ILE A 7 -7.17 -17.47 -14.71
CA ILE A 7 -6.99 -18.06 -13.39
C ILE A 7 -7.48 -17.04 -12.37
N MET A 8 -8.72 -17.18 -11.90
CA MET A 8 -9.17 -16.52 -10.66
C MET A 8 -8.42 -17.15 -9.48
N ARG A 9 -7.41 -16.45 -8.96
CA ARG A 9 -6.85 -16.77 -7.65
C ARG A 9 -7.87 -16.39 -6.59
N ILE A 10 -8.48 -17.40 -5.97
CA ILE A 10 -9.29 -17.29 -4.77
C ILE A 10 -8.36 -16.81 -3.65
N VAL A 11 -8.51 -15.55 -3.21
CA VAL A 11 -7.86 -15.06 -2.00
C VAL A 11 -8.70 -15.54 -0.81
N PRO A 12 -8.14 -16.31 0.14
CA PRO A 12 -8.91 -16.82 1.26
C PRO A 12 -9.33 -15.69 2.21
N LEU A 13 -10.62 -15.68 2.59
CA LEU A 13 -11.16 -14.87 3.68
C LEU A 13 -10.50 -15.26 5.02
N ARG A 14 -9.42 -14.57 5.44
CA ARG A 14 -8.98 -14.56 6.85
C ARG A 14 -8.28 -13.25 7.23
N TYR A 15 -9.04 -12.17 7.35
CA TYR A 15 -8.61 -11.03 8.16
C TYR A 15 -9.74 -10.60 9.08
N LEU A 16 -9.95 -11.38 10.15
CA LEU A 16 -10.65 -10.88 11.32
C LEU A 16 -9.76 -9.84 12.01
N PRO A 17 -10.31 -8.78 12.61
CA PRO A 17 -9.53 -7.76 13.32
C PRO A 17 -8.87 -8.36 14.57
N VAL A 18 -7.61 -8.78 14.45
CA VAL A 18 -6.82 -9.28 15.58
C VAL A 18 -6.61 -8.13 16.57
N LYS A 19 -6.89 -8.39 17.86
CA LYS A 19 -6.57 -7.51 18.99
C LYS A 19 -5.07 -7.21 18.97
N ILE A 20 -4.69 -5.98 18.61
CA ILE A 20 -3.32 -5.52 18.78
C ILE A 20 -3.16 -5.23 20.27
N LYS A 21 -2.68 -6.23 21.02
CA LYS A 21 -2.18 -6.07 22.39
C LYS A 21 -0.67 -6.31 22.36
N GLY A 22 0.08 -5.31 22.82
CA GLY A 22 1.51 -5.45 23.14
C GLY A 22 2.43 -5.05 22.00
N LYS A 23 3.60 -4.57 22.38
CA LYS A 23 4.62 -3.84 21.61
C LYS A 23 5.29 -4.67 20.49
N ASN A 24 4.66 -5.72 19.95
CA ASN A 24 5.15 -6.57 18.87
C ASN A 24 4.26 -6.40 17.63
N SER A 25 4.62 -5.44 16.77
CA SER A 25 4.02 -5.29 15.45
C SER A 25 4.39 -6.50 14.59
N MET A 26 3.41 -7.07 13.88
CA MET A 26 3.57 -8.19 12.94
C MET A 26 4.67 -7.92 11.89
N PHE A 27 4.98 -6.66 11.63
CA PHE A 27 5.92 -6.24 10.60
C PHE A 27 7.25 -5.70 11.11
N LYS A 28 7.59 -5.84 12.40
CA LYS A 28 8.78 -5.19 12.98
C LYS A 28 10.09 -5.31 12.17
N ASN A 29 10.29 -6.43 11.48
CA ASN A 29 11.53 -6.72 10.76
C ASN A 29 11.32 -6.77 9.24
N TYR A 30 10.35 -6.01 8.70
CA TYR A 30 10.04 -6.04 7.26
C TYR A 30 11.24 -5.67 6.38
N LEU A 31 12.15 -4.82 6.85
CA LEU A 31 13.36 -4.44 6.10
C LEU A 31 14.40 -5.57 6.02
N GLU A 32 14.33 -6.55 6.92
CA GLU A 32 15.32 -7.62 7.04
C GLU A 32 14.79 -8.97 6.52
N ASN A 33 13.47 -9.09 6.31
CA ASN A 33 12.81 -10.31 5.92
C ASN A 33 11.87 -10.09 4.73
N GLU A 34 12.19 -10.70 3.59
CA GLU A 34 11.46 -10.54 2.33
C GLU A 34 10.02 -11.05 2.40
N GLU A 35 9.75 -12.11 3.18
CA GLU A 35 8.39 -12.64 3.37
C GLU A 35 7.54 -11.63 4.14
N VAL A 36 8.07 -11.07 5.24
CA VAL A 36 7.38 -10.04 6.03
C VAL A 36 7.18 -8.75 5.21
N TYR A 37 8.15 -8.39 4.37
CA TYR A 37 8.02 -7.27 3.43
C TYR A 37 6.88 -7.49 2.44
N LEU A 38 6.79 -8.68 1.85
CA LEU A 38 5.72 -9.04 0.92
C LEU A 38 4.34 -9.04 1.60
N GLU A 39 4.25 -9.55 2.83
CA GLU A 39 3.01 -9.47 3.62
C GLU A 39 2.58 -8.02 3.85
N LEU A 40 3.53 -7.12 4.12
CA LEU A 40 3.26 -5.71 4.32
C LEU A 40 2.80 -5.00 3.03
N GLU A 41 3.41 -5.31 1.88
CA GLU A 41 2.93 -4.84 0.58
C GLU A 41 1.49 -5.30 0.31
N ASN A 42 1.21 -6.59 0.53
CA ASN A 42 -0.12 -7.17 0.35
C ASN A 42 -1.15 -6.53 1.29
N PHE A 43 -0.77 -6.27 2.54
CA PHE A 43 -1.61 -5.55 3.49
C PHE A 43 -2.03 -4.18 2.95
N TRP A 44 -1.09 -3.40 2.41
CA TRP A 44 -1.40 -2.07 1.87
C TRP A 44 -2.23 -2.12 0.58
N VAL A 45 -2.00 -3.11 -0.28
CA VAL A 45 -2.85 -3.36 -1.46
C VAL A 45 -4.29 -3.66 -1.02
N ASP A 46 -4.48 -4.60 -0.09
CA ASP A 46 -5.80 -4.96 0.42
C ASP A 46 -6.48 -3.80 1.13
N PHE A 47 -5.72 -3.01 1.89
CA PHE A 47 -6.21 -1.80 2.55
C PHE A 47 -6.75 -0.81 1.53
N PHE A 48 -5.96 -0.47 0.51
CA PHE A 48 -6.39 0.45 -0.54
C PHE A 48 -7.60 -0.06 -1.33
N LEU A 49 -7.61 -1.34 -1.70
CA LEU A 49 -8.71 -1.95 -2.48
C LEU A 49 -10.04 -2.00 -1.71
N LYS A 50 -10.01 -1.96 -0.36
CA LYS A 50 -11.20 -1.84 0.49
C LYS A 50 -11.78 -0.43 0.48
N LEU A 51 -10.95 0.60 0.27
CA LEU A 51 -11.36 2.00 0.29
C LEU A 51 -11.97 2.47 -1.04
N ILE A 52 -11.63 1.82 -2.15
CA ILE A 52 -12.16 2.16 -3.47
C ILE A 52 -13.41 1.35 -3.82
N LYS A 53 -14.36 2.02 -4.48
CA LYS A 53 -15.55 1.37 -5.07
C LYS A 53 -15.13 0.24 -6.00
N GLN A 54 -15.84 -0.89 -5.94
CA GLN A 54 -15.54 -2.07 -6.77
C GLN A 54 -15.49 -1.73 -8.27
N SER A 55 -16.38 -0.86 -8.74
CA SER A 55 -16.45 -0.41 -10.13
C SER A 55 -15.22 0.41 -10.58
N ASP A 56 -14.49 1.02 -9.65
CA ASP A 56 -13.32 1.86 -9.93
C ASP A 56 -12.00 1.08 -9.83
N ARG A 57 -11.99 -0.16 -9.32
CA ARG A 57 -10.76 -0.96 -9.15
C ARG A 57 -9.93 -1.10 -10.42
N CYS A 58 -10.58 -1.30 -11.57
CA CYS A 58 -9.90 -1.44 -12.87
C CYS A 58 -9.26 -0.13 -13.37
N ASN A 59 -9.63 1.02 -12.79
CA ASN A 59 -9.06 2.33 -13.12
C ASN A 59 -7.68 2.54 -12.49
N TRP A 60 -7.27 1.72 -11.53
CA TRP A 60 -6.01 1.89 -10.81
C TRP A 60 -4.93 0.93 -11.34
N ILE A 61 -3.73 1.46 -11.56
CA ILE A 61 -2.51 0.69 -11.80
C ILE A 61 -1.84 0.48 -10.44
N ILE A 62 -1.67 -0.77 -10.03
CA ILE A 62 -1.08 -1.18 -8.74
C ILE A 62 -0.16 -2.39 -8.98
N PRO A 63 1.12 -2.35 -8.58
CA PRO A 63 1.86 -1.17 -8.12
C PRO A 63 2.11 -0.18 -9.27
N TYR A 64 2.20 1.11 -8.96
CA TYR A 64 2.56 2.14 -9.95
C TYR A 64 4.08 2.24 -10.14
N TYR A 65 4.85 2.31 -9.05
CA TYR A 65 6.30 2.29 -9.10
C TYR A 65 6.84 0.86 -9.16
N LYS A 66 7.93 0.69 -9.90
CA LYS A 66 8.72 -0.55 -9.87
C LYS A 66 9.65 -0.50 -8.65
N THR A 67 9.43 -1.40 -7.70
CA THR A 67 10.24 -1.54 -6.46
C THR A 67 11.13 -2.79 -6.50
N VAL A 68 11.53 -3.18 -7.71
CA VAL A 68 12.38 -4.35 -7.98
C VAL A 68 13.53 -3.98 -8.91
N PHE A 69 14.68 -4.62 -8.70
CA PHE A 69 15.83 -4.56 -9.57
C PHE A 69 15.52 -5.21 -10.93
N SER A 70 16.39 -4.99 -11.92
CA SER A 70 16.27 -5.60 -13.25
C SER A 70 16.27 -7.14 -13.22
N ASN A 71 16.84 -7.74 -12.17
CA ASN A 71 16.85 -9.17 -11.92
C ASN A 71 15.61 -9.68 -11.15
N GLY A 72 14.65 -8.81 -10.85
CA GLY A 72 13.42 -9.15 -10.14
C GLY A 72 13.51 -9.14 -8.61
N LYS A 73 14.70 -8.99 -8.02
CA LYS A 73 14.86 -8.88 -6.56
C LYS A 73 14.23 -7.58 -6.05
N LYS A 74 13.54 -7.61 -4.91
CA LYS A 74 12.95 -6.42 -4.27
C LYS A 74 14.03 -5.49 -3.71
N PHE A 75 13.78 -4.18 -3.75
CA PHE A 75 14.63 -3.18 -3.10
C PHE A 75 14.56 -3.28 -1.57
N MET A 76 13.36 -3.58 -1.05
CA MET A 76 13.07 -3.69 0.39
C MET A 76 13.36 -2.43 1.21
N ASP A 77 13.16 -1.24 0.64
CA ASP A 77 13.40 0.05 1.29
C ASP A 77 12.12 0.74 1.81
N ALA A 78 10.95 0.14 1.56
CA ALA A 78 9.63 0.69 1.88
C ALA A 78 9.37 2.11 1.33
N ASN A 79 10.11 2.53 0.30
CA ASN A 79 9.97 3.84 -0.35
C ASN A 79 9.79 3.68 -1.87
N PRO A 80 8.57 3.37 -2.34
CA PRO A 80 7.36 3.16 -1.54
C PRO A 80 7.09 1.69 -1.19
N ILE A 81 6.40 1.45 -0.07
CA ILE A 81 5.82 0.14 0.25
C ILE A 81 4.54 -0.13 -0.58
N PHE A 82 3.86 0.93 -0.99
CA PHE A 82 2.65 0.84 -1.81
C PHE A 82 2.56 2.04 -2.76
N SER A 83 2.08 1.80 -3.97
CA SER A 83 1.79 2.88 -4.91
C SER A 83 0.67 2.52 -5.87
N ALA A 84 -0.15 3.52 -6.19
CA ALA A 84 -1.25 3.38 -7.14
C ALA A 84 -1.38 4.63 -8.02
N LYS A 85 -1.79 4.43 -9.28
CA LYS A 85 -2.09 5.53 -10.21
C LYS A 85 -3.40 5.33 -10.93
N SER A 86 -4.26 6.34 -10.90
CA SER A 86 -5.52 6.39 -11.62
C SER A 86 -5.25 6.63 -13.11
N LYS A 87 -5.87 5.80 -13.97
CA LYS A 87 -5.80 5.92 -15.43
C LYS A 87 -6.61 7.12 -15.94
N SER A 88 -7.74 7.42 -15.31
CA SER A 88 -8.66 8.48 -15.75
C SER A 88 -8.30 9.87 -15.22
N SER A 89 -7.94 9.99 -13.94
CA SER A 89 -7.74 11.29 -13.29
C SER A 89 -6.28 11.74 -13.26
N ASN A 90 -5.34 10.86 -13.64
CA ASN A 90 -3.90 11.04 -13.48
C ASN A 90 -3.45 11.28 -12.01
N LYS A 91 -4.35 11.18 -11.03
CA LYS A 91 -4.01 11.16 -9.60
C LYS A 91 -3.19 9.90 -9.30
N SER A 92 -2.19 10.05 -8.44
CA SER A 92 -1.39 8.95 -7.93
C SER A 92 -1.25 9.07 -6.43
N ILE A 93 -0.91 7.96 -5.78
CA ILE A 93 -0.61 7.92 -4.36
C ILE A 93 0.58 6.98 -4.15
N LYS A 94 1.44 7.34 -3.21
CA LYS A 94 2.44 6.42 -2.67
C LYS A 94 2.45 6.47 -1.14
N ILE A 95 2.70 5.32 -0.53
CA ILE A 95 2.87 5.18 0.91
C ILE A 95 4.32 4.77 1.16
N ILE A 96 4.97 5.51 2.04
CA ILE A 96 6.27 5.21 2.62
C ILE A 96 6.02 4.68 4.03
N GLN A 97 6.50 3.48 4.32
CA GLN A 97 6.35 2.86 5.62
C GLN A 97 7.62 3.07 6.43
N GLU A 98 7.47 3.69 7.59
CA GLU A 98 8.52 3.84 8.59
C GLU A 98 8.29 2.90 9.77
N LEU A 99 9.38 2.56 10.47
CA LEU A 99 9.32 1.86 11.73
C LEU A 99 8.77 2.81 12.81
N PRO A 100 7.92 2.34 13.74
CA PRO A 100 7.42 3.18 14.84
C PRO A 100 8.52 3.80 15.72
N ASP A 101 9.68 3.15 15.80
CA ASP A 101 10.82 3.67 16.58
C ASP A 101 11.53 4.83 15.86
N ASP A 102 11.44 4.91 14.52
CA ASP A 102 12.03 5.98 13.70
C ASP A 102 11.04 7.13 13.46
N PHE A 103 9.75 6.82 13.30
CA PHE A 103 8.67 7.78 13.12
C PHE A 103 7.35 7.23 13.66
N ASP A 104 6.75 7.88 14.66
CA ASP A 104 5.43 7.51 15.20
C ASP A 104 4.35 8.51 14.78
N GLY A 105 3.85 8.39 13.54
CA GLY A 105 2.87 9.32 13.03
C GLY A 105 2.38 9.05 11.62
N VAL A 106 1.73 10.08 11.08
CA VAL A 106 1.30 10.18 9.68
C VAL A 106 1.57 11.60 9.20
N GLU A 107 2.31 11.72 8.11
CA GLU A 107 2.51 12.97 7.39
C GLU A 107 2.10 12.77 5.94
N SER A 108 1.55 13.81 5.32
CA SER A 108 1.17 13.77 3.92
C SER A 108 1.28 15.11 3.24
N TRP A 109 1.65 15.09 1.96
CA TRP A 109 1.66 16.27 1.11
C TRP A 109 1.38 15.86 -0.34
N ILE A 110 1.04 16.84 -1.16
CA ILE A 110 0.92 16.66 -2.60
C ILE A 110 2.25 17.03 -3.23
N ASP A 111 2.90 16.09 -3.90
CA ASP A 111 4.07 16.39 -4.73
C ASP A 111 3.61 17.00 -6.05
N THR A 112 3.72 18.32 -6.14
CA THR A 112 3.33 19.11 -7.33
C THR A 112 4.46 19.28 -8.34
N ASN A 113 5.63 18.66 -8.14
CA ASN A 113 6.78 18.78 -9.06
C ASN A 113 6.57 17.94 -10.33
N GLY A 114 5.55 18.28 -11.11
CA GLY A 114 5.15 17.58 -12.34
C GLY A 114 4.38 16.28 -12.11
N LYS A 115 4.09 15.93 -10.85
CA LYS A 115 3.22 14.81 -10.48
C LYS A 115 1.93 15.34 -9.87
N ASN A 116 0.86 14.56 -9.99
CA ASN A 116 -0.37 14.75 -9.25
C ASN A 116 -0.42 13.62 -8.22
N GLU A 117 0.52 13.62 -7.28
CA GLU A 117 0.81 12.51 -6.38
C GLU A 117 0.60 12.89 -4.92
N MET A 118 -0.26 12.16 -4.23
CA MET A 118 -0.34 12.18 -2.77
C MET A 118 0.78 11.32 -2.21
N VAL A 119 1.65 11.91 -1.39
CA VAL A 119 2.68 11.19 -0.67
C VAL A 119 2.25 11.06 0.78
N VAL A 120 2.26 9.84 1.30
CA VAL A 120 1.94 9.53 2.70
C VAL A 120 3.15 8.85 3.32
N ILE A 121 3.69 9.40 4.40
CA ILE A 121 4.64 8.73 5.29
C ILE A 121 3.88 8.30 6.53
N CYS A 122 4.01 7.04 6.95
CA CYS A 122 3.36 6.57 8.17
C CYS A 122 4.11 5.42 8.85
N SER A 123 3.88 5.28 10.15
CA SER A 123 4.14 4.02 10.85
C SER A 123 2.86 3.25 11.13
N LEU A 124 2.97 1.93 11.21
CA LEU A 124 1.82 1.06 11.30
C LEU A 124 1.25 1.01 12.73
N SER A 125 0.12 1.68 12.94
CA SER A 125 -0.68 1.59 14.16
C SER A 125 -2.16 1.74 13.82
N ARG A 126 -3.07 1.34 14.72
CA ARG A 126 -4.52 1.53 14.49
C ARG A 126 -4.91 2.99 14.33
N VAL A 127 -4.23 3.88 15.05
CA VAL A 127 -4.50 5.32 15.01
C VAL A 127 -4.02 5.88 13.68
N ASN A 128 -2.81 5.51 13.25
CA ASN A 128 -2.22 5.98 12.01
C ASN A 128 -2.98 5.44 10.79
N LEU A 129 -3.41 4.17 10.79
CA LEU A 129 -4.22 3.60 9.71
C LEU A 129 -5.52 4.35 9.47
N LYS A 130 -6.21 4.82 10.52
CA LYS A 130 -7.42 5.65 10.36
C LYS A 130 -7.12 6.98 9.67
N LYS A 131 -6.03 7.64 10.05
CA LYS A 131 -5.61 8.89 9.41
C LYS A 131 -5.24 8.66 7.93
N VAL A 132 -4.54 7.56 7.64
CA VAL A 132 -4.20 7.19 6.26
C VAL A 132 -5.46 6.89 5.45
N GLU A 133 -6.45 6.20 6.02
CA GLU A 133 -7.75 6.00 5.38
C GLU A 133 -8.42 7.32 5.00
N GLU A 134 -8.52 8.27 5.95
CA GLU A 134 -9.10 9.59 5.71
C GLU A 134 -8.39 10.34 4.57
N ILE A 135 -7.05 10.30 4.55
CA ILE A 135 -6.23 10.90 3.48
C ILE A 135 -6.50 10.23 2.14
N ILE A 136 -6.51 8.90 2.07
CA ILE A 136 -6.75 8.15 0.84
C ILE A 136 -8.14 8.47 0.28
N VAL A 137 -9.17 8.40 1.13
CA VAL A 137 -10.56 8.65 0.71
C VAL A 137 -10.72 10.08 0.21
N SER A 138 -10.20 11.07 0.95
CA SER A 138 -10.25 12.49 0.55
C SER A 138 -9.42 12.79 -0.71
N TRP A 139 -8.38 12.00 -0.99
CA TRP A 139 -7.59 12.20 -2.19
C TRP A 139 -8.27 11.62 -3.43
N ILE A 140 -8.91 10.46 -3.28
CA ILE A 140 -9.54 9.75 -4.39
C ILE A 140 -10.84 10.44 -4.83
N TYR A 141 -11.72 10.74 -3.88
CA TYR A 141 -13.08 11.25 -4.12
C TYR A 141 -13.18 12.75 -3.87
#